data_AF-E7MQL4-F1
#
_entry.id   AF-E7MQL4-F1
#
_cell.length_a   1.000
_cell.length_b   1.000
_cell.length_c   1.000
_cell.angle_alpha   90.00
_cell.angle_beta   90.00
_cell.angle_gamma   90.00
#
_symmetry.space_group_name_H-M   'P 1'
#
loop_
_entity.id
_entity.type
_entity.pdbx_description
1 polymer ?
#
loop_
_entity_poly.entity_id
_entity_poly.type
_entity_poly.pdbx_seq_one_letter_code
_entity_poly.pdbx_strand_id
1 'polypeptide(L)'
;MAKPYNHRRAENEYKKWKEKDERFMEKNGMPMDKILLMRDFDRMQFNSDRRFFEKVDYDSEQKLSKAIQPDLPKLNDPQTVGDFLNSITSIAFAELLEEFGFEMQMIIFLMYRRYSAKEVSKIT
;
A
#
# COMPACT_ATOMS: atom_id res chain seq x y z
N MET A 1 10.16 -9.98 -14.23
CA MET A 1 9.90 -11.16 -13.38
C MET A 1 10.83 -11.10 -12.18
N ALA A 2 10.28 -10.98 -10.96
CA ALA A 2 11.08 -11.08 -9.75
C ALA A 2 11.65 -12.51 -9.63
N LYS A 3 12.94 -12.64 -9.33
CA LYS A 3 13.61 -13.94 -9.21
C LYS A 3 13.31 -14.53 -7.82
N PRO A 4 13.05 -15.84 -7.71
CA PRO A 4 12.84 -16.49 -6.42
C PRO A 4 14.07 -16.30 -5.51
N TYR A 5 13.83 -16.22 -4.21
CA TYR A 5 14.87 -15.98 -3.22
C TYR A 5 15.94 -17.10 -3.27
N ASN A 6 17.20 -16.72 -3.51
CA ASN A 6 18.31 -17.65 -3.60
C ASN A 6 19.04 -17.74 -2.25
N HIS A 7 18.67 -18.75 -1.45
CA HIS A 7 19.20 -18.94 -0.10
C HIS A 7 20.73 -19.04 -0.05
N ARG A 8 21.33 -19.85 -0.95
CA ARG A 8 22.78 -20.04 -0.99
C ARG A 8 23.53 -18.75 -1.25
N ARG A 9 22.99 -17.90 -2.13
CA ARG A 9 23.59 -16.61 -2.43
C ARG A 9 23.49 -15.66 -1.24
N ALA A 10 22.31 -15.56 -0.63
CA ALA A 10 22.07 -14.69 0.51
C ALA A 10 22.94 -15.06 1.73
N GLU A 11 23.09 -16.35 2.05
CA GLU A 11 23.96 -16.81 3.15
C GLU A 11 25.43 -16.44 2.91
N ASN A 12 25.91 -16.59 1.67
CA ASN A 12 27.28 -16.24 1.30
C ASN A 12 27.53 -14.73 1.39
N GLU A 13 26.57 -13.91 0.97
CA GLU A 13 26.64 -12.45 1.08
C GLU A 13 26.61 -12.02 2.56
N TYR A 14 25.72 -12.60 3.36
CA TYR A 14 25.65 -12.36 4.81
C TYR A 14 26.95 -12.69 5.53
N LYS A 15 27.54 -13.86 5.25
CA LYS A 15 28.82 -14.28 5.86
C LYS A 15 29.95 -13.30 5.53
N LYS A 16 30.10 -12.92 4.26
CA LYS A 16 31.14 -11.96 3.83
C LYS A 16 30.95 -10.60 4.50
N TRP A 17 29.71 -10.13 4.59
CA TRP A 17 29.40 -8.88 5.27
C TRP A 17 29.72 -8.95 6.77
N LYS A 18 29.25 -9.99 7.48
CA LYS A 18 29.52 -10.16 8.92
C LYS A 18 31.00 -10.28 9.25
N GLU A 19 31.77 -11.02 8.47
CA GLU A 19 33.22 -11.11 8.71
C GLU A 19 33.91 -9.74 8.55
N LYS A 20 33.45 -8.89 7.63
CA LYS A 20 33.99 -7.54 7.46
C LYS A 20 33.59 -6.64 8.64
N ASP A 21 32.35 -6.76 9.08
CA ASP A 21 31.78 -5.99 10.18
C ASP A 21 32.42 -6.34 11.54
N GLU A 22 32.58 -7.63 11.85
CA GLU A 22 33.25 -8.11 13.05
C GLU A 22 34.72 -7.67 13.10
N ARG A 23 35.45 -7.80 11.98
CA ARG A 23 36.83 -7.28 11.86
C ARG A 23 36.91 -5.77 12.05
N PHE A 24 35.91 -5.03 11.56
CA PHE A 24 35.84 -3.58 11.76
C PHE A 24 35.62 -3.25 13.25
N MET A 25 34.69 -3.93 13.92
CA MET A 25 34.43 -3.72 15.35
C MET A 25 35.65 -4.07 16.21
N GLU A 26 36.30 -5.19 15.94
CA GLU A 26 37.52 -5.62 16.62
C GLU A 26 38.64 -4.58 16.46
N LYS A 27 38.87 -4.09 15.23
CA LYS A 27 39.89 -3.06 14.95
C LYS A 27 39.62 -1.74 15.68
N ASN A 28 38.36 -1.41 15.95
CA ASN A 28 37.97 -0.21 16.70
C ASN A 28 37.92 -0.44 18.22
N GLY A 29 38.41 -1.58 18.71
CA GLY A 29 38.51 -1.86 20.14
C GLY A 29 37.17 -2.23 20.80
N MET A 30 36.19 -2.69 20.02
CA MET A 30 34.94 -3.17 20.60
C MET A 30 35.20 -4.47 21.38
N PRO A 31 34.70 -4.58 22.62
CA PRO A 31 34.78 -5.81 23.40
C PRO A 31 34.12 -7.02 22.72
N MET A 32 34.74 -8.19 22.83
CA MET A 32 34.30 -9.41 22.13
C MET A 32 32.89 -9.86 22.54
N ASP A 33 32.51 -9.66 23.80
CA ASP A 33 31.17 -9.91 24.33
C ASP A 33 30.10 -9.09 23.58
N LYS A 34 30.38 -7.81 23.29
CA LYS A 34 29.47 -6.96 22.51
C LYS A 34 29.43 -7.37 21.03
N ILE A 35 30.56 -7.76 20.46
CA ILE A 35 30.63 -8.27 19.09
C ILE A 35 29.78 -9.54 18.94
N LEU A 36 29.89 -10.47 19.89
CA LEU A 36 29.10 -11.70 19.91
C LEU A 36 27.61 -11.42 20.10
N LEU A 37 27.26 -10.52 21.02
CA LEU A 37 25.87 -10.10 21.20
C LEU A 37 25.27 -9.53 19.91
N MET A 38 26.01 -8.65 19.22
CA MET A 38 25.57 -8.08 17.95
C MET A 38 25.42 -9.16 16.88
N ARG A 39 26.35 -10.11 16.81
CA ARG A 39 26.29 -11.24 15.87
C ARG A 39 25.03 -12.08 16.05
N ASP A 40 24.62 -12.31 17.30
CA ASP A 40 23.40 -13.07 17.59
C ASP A 40 22.14 -12.30 17.15
N PHE A 41 22.09 -10.99 17.41
CA PHE A 41 21.01 -10.12 16.92
C PHE A 41 20.94 -10.09 15.40
N ASP A 42 22.06 -9.88 14.72
CA ASP A 42 22.13 -9.86 13.26
C ASP A 42 21.71 -11.21 12.67
N ARG A 43 22.07 -12.32 13.33
CA ARG A 43 21.68 -13.66 12.89
C ARG A 43 20.17 -13.87 13.05
N MET A 44 19.59 -13.38 14.14
CA MET A 44 18.15 -13.43 14.37
C MET A 44 17.40 -12.62 13.31
N GLN A 45 17.85 -11.40 13.01
CA GLN A 45 17.27 -10.54 11.98
C GLN A 45 17.37 -11.20 10.59
N PHE A 46 18.56 -11.66 10.20
CA PHE A 46 18.76 -12.32 8.92
C PHE A 46 17.88 -13.57 8.75
N ASN A 47 17.72 -14.36 9.83
CA ASN A 47 16.82 -15.52 9.80
C ASN A 47 15.34 -15.13 9.69
N SER A 48 14.94 -14.02 10.32
CA SER A 48 13.58 -13.48 10.20
C SER A 48 13.30 -13.05 8.76
N ASP A 49 14.20 -12.27 8.18
CA ASP A 49 14.10 -11.80 6.79
C ASP A 49 14.11 -12.98 5.82
N ARG A 50 14.98 -13.97 6.02
CA ARG A 50 14.99 -15.22 5.24
C ARG A 50 13.63 -15.93 5.30
N ARG A 51 13.07 -16.12 6.51
CA ARG A 51 11.75 -16.74 6.68
C ARG A 51 10.65 -15.94 6.00
N PHE A 52 10.74 -14.60 6.03
CA PHE A 52 9.83 -13.74 5.31
C PHE A 52 9.97 -13.99 3.81
N PHE A 53 11.15 -13.84 3.20
CA PHE A 53 11.31 -14.04 1.75
C PHE A 53 11.08 -15.47 1.25
N GLU A 54 11.21 -16.48 2.12
CA GLU A 54 10.79 -17.86 1.82
C GLU A 54 9.27 -18.06 1.91
N LYS A 55 8.59 -17.35 2.82
CA LYS A 55 7.14 -17.42 3.03
C LYS A 55 6.35 -16.35 2.29
N VAL A 56 7.00 -15.34 1.73
CA VAL A 56 6.47 -14.49 0.67
C VAL A 56 6.28 -15.43 -0.48
N ASP A 57 5.14 -16.09 -0.40
CA ASP A 57 4.54 -16.86 -1.45
C ASP A 57 4.44 -15.85 -2.60
N TYR A 58 5.35 -15.95 -3.57
CA TYR A 58 5.21 -15.24 -4.83
C TYR A 58 3.85 -15.56 -5.47
N ASP A 59 3.27 -16.70 -5.10
CA ASP A 59 1.92 -17.08 -5.42
C ASP A 59 0.87 -16.27 -4.65
N SER A 60 1.17 -15.70 -3.48
CA SER A 60 0.30 -14.76 -2.75
C SER A 60 0.33 -13.37 -3.36
N GLU A 61 1.47 -12.86 -3.83
CA GLU A 61 1.47 -11.63 -4.65
C GLU A 61 0.82 -11.87 -6.03
N GLN A 62 0.98 -13.06 -6.62
CA GLN A 62 0.21 -13.45 -7.80
C GLN A 62 -1.28 -13.66 -7.50
N LYS A 63 -1.65 -14.23 -6.36
CA LYS A 63 -3.04 -14.39 -5.91
C LYS A 63 -3.62 -13.04 -5.58
N LEU A 64 -2.89 -12.13 -4.95
CA LEU A 64 -3.29 -10.75 -4.70
C LEU A 64 -3.43 -9.99 -6.02
N SER A 65 -2.50 -10.13 -6.97
CA SER A 65 -2.64 -9.48 -8.29
C SER A 65 -3.70 -10.15 -9.19
N LYS A 66 -4.02 -11.42 -8.99
CA LYS A 66 -5.20 -12.11 -9.57
C LYS A 66 -6.50 -11.84 -8.79
N ALA A 67 -6.42 -11.46 -7.52
CA ALA A 67 -7.53 -11.09 -6.63
C ALA A 67 -7.76 -9.57 -6.58
N ILE A 68 -6.90 -8.77 -7.20
CA ILE A 68 -7.31 -7.52 -7.82
C ILE A 68 -8.35 -7.97 -8.85
N GLN A 69 -9.60 -7.96 -8.41
CA GLN A 69 -10.72 -8.36 -9.23
C GLN A 69 -10.67 -7.53 -10.52
N PRO A 70 -10.94 -8.14 -11.69
CA PRO A 70 -11.15 -7.36 -12.90
C PRO A 70 -12.37 -6.49 -12.61
N ASP A 71 -12.16 -5.18 -12.54
CA ASP A 71 -13.18 -4.18 -12.24
C ASP A 71 -14.10 -4.60 -11.08
N LEU A 72 -13.70 -4.30 -9.83
CA LEU A 72 -14.73 -4.00 -8.85
C LEU A 72 -15.63 -2.95 -9.52
N PRO A 73 -16.93 -3.20 -9.79
CA PRO A 73 -17.83 -2.10 -10.08
C PRO A 73 -17.64 -1.17 -8.89
N LYS A 74 -17.45 0.12 -9.18
CA LYS A 74 -17.20 1.17 -8.22
C LYS A 74 -18.25 1.12 -7.09
N LEU A 75 -18.04 0.26 -6.11
CA LEU A 75 -19.10 -0.16 -5.19
C LEU A 75 -19.49 1.01 -4.26
N ASN A 76 -18.63 2.02 -4.22
CA ASN A 76 -18.78 3.25 -3.46
C ASN A 76 -18.82 4.53 -4.35
N ASP A 77 -18.94 4.42 -5.68
CA ASP A 77 -19.15 5.61 -6.52
C ASP A 77 -20.65 5.74 -6.80
N PRO A 78 -21.31 6.80 -6.30
CA PRO A 78 -22.73 7.02 -6.54
C PRO A 78 -23.09 6.99 -8.03
N GLN A 79 -24.02 6.13 -8.42
CA GLN A 79 -24.47 6.02 -9.81
C GLN A 79 -25.66 6.94 -10.11
N THR A 80 -26.46 7.23 -9.09
CA THR A 80 -27.61 8.14 -9.18
C THR A 80 -27.40 9.39 -8.32
N VAL A 81 -28.19 10.44 -8.58
CA VAL A 81 -28.22 11.64 -7.73
C VAL A 81 -28.62 11.27 -6.29
N GLY A 82 -29.57 10.36 -6.12
CA GLY A 82 -30.01 9.91 -4.79
C GLY A 82 -28.89 9.22 -4.03
N ASP A 83 -28.14 8.32 -4.67
CA ASP A 83 -26.97 7.69 -4.06
C ASP A 83 -25.92 8.71 -3.67
N PHE A 84 -25.76 9.77 -4.47
CA PHE A 84 -24.80 10.83 -4.23
C PHE A 84 -25.19 11.65 -3.01
N LEU A 85 -26.46 12.07 -2.92
CA LEU A 85 -26.97 12.80 -1.76
C LEU A 85 -26.84 11.97 -0.47
N ASN A 86 -27.18 10.68 -0.53
CA ASN A 86 -27.04 9.77 0.61
C ASN A 86 -25.58 9.50 1.01
N SER A 87 -24.63 9.73 0.11
CA SER A 87 -23.19 9.60 0.40
C SER A 87 -22.59 10.83 1.10
N ILE A 88 -23.31 11.96 1.15
CA ILE A 88 -22.85 13.19 1.79
C ILE A 88 -22.87 13.00 3.31
N THR A 89 -21.70 13.07 3.94
CA THR A 89 -21.57 12.94 5.40
C THR A 89 -21.92 14.22 6.17
N SER A 90 -21.90 15.36 5.49
CA SER A 90 -22.26 16.65 6.08
C SER A 90 -23.77 16.88 5.99
N ILE A 91 -24.44 16.76 7.13
CA ILE A 91 -25.90 16.96 7.26
C ILE A 91 -26.31 18.35 6.75
N ALA A 92 -25.60 19.40 7.19
CA ALA A 92 -25.91 20.78 6.79
C ALA A 92 -25.78 20.99 5.27
N PHE A 93 -24.85 20.30 4.60
CA PHE A 93 -24.70 20.39 3.14
C PHE A 93 -25.79 19.62 2.41
N ALA A 94 -26.19 18.45 2.92
CA ALA A 94 -27.28 17.65 2.36
C ALA A 94 -28.63 18.39 2.47
N GLU A 95 -28.94 18.98 3.63
CA GLU A 95 -30.16 19.76 3.85
C GLU A 95 -30.25 20.98 2.91
N LEU A 96 -29.15 21.73 2.75
CA LEU A 96 -29.10 22.84 1.80
C LEU A 96 -29.34 22.37 0.36
N LEU A 97 -28.72 21.26 -0.04
CA LEU A 97 -28.89 20.67 -1.38
C LEU A 97 -30.31 20.19 -1.65
N GLU A 98 -31.00 19.67 -0.64
CA GLU A 98 -32.42 19.30 -0.74
C GLU A 98 -33.30 20.53 -1.02
N GLU A 99 -32.98 21.68 -0.43
CA GLU A 99 -33.72 22.94 -0.62
C GLU A 99 -33.57 23.53 -2.03
N PHE A 100 -32.39 23.36 -2.66
CA PHE A 100 -32.07 23.96 -3.97
C PHE A 100 -32.73 23.27 -5.20
N GLY A 101 -33.44 22.16 -4.99
CA GLY A 101 -34.18 21.46 -6.05
C GLY A 101 -33.33 20.60 -6.99
N PHE A 102 -34.01 19.79 -7.81
CA PHE A 102 -33.39 18.70 -8.59
C PHE A 102 -32.34 19.17 -9.60
N GLU A 103 -32.55 20.31 -10.27
CA GLU A 103 -31.60 20.85 -11.26
C GLU A 103 -30.23 21.17 -10.62
N MET A 104 -30.22 21.78 -9.44
CA MET A 104 -29.00 22.10 -8.71
C MET A 104 -28.29 20.85 -8.20
N GLN A 105 -29.05 19.86 -7.72
CA GLN A 105 -28.51 18.56 -7.32
C GLN A 105 -27.85 17.84 -8.51
N MET A 106 -28.47 17.89 -9.68
CA MET A 106 -27.93 17.34 -10.94
C MET A 106 -26.62 18.02 -11.36
N ILE A 107 -26.58 19.35 -11.33
CA ILE A 107 -25.37 20.13 -11.66
C ILE A 107 -24.22 19.73 -10.74
N ILE A 108 -24.47 19.68 -9.43
CA ILE A 108 -23.45 19.35 -8.42
C ILE A 108 -23.00 17.89 -8.54
N PHE A 109 -23.93 16.96 -8.82
CA PHE A 109 -23.60 15.56 -9.09
C PHE A 109 -22.71 15.40 -10.33
N LEU A 110 -23.01 16.11 -11.43
CA LEU A 110 -22.17 16.08 -12.64
C LEU A 110 -20.77 16.68 -12.36
N MET A 111 -20.69 17.76 -11.59
CA MET A 111 -19.40 18.31 -11.17
C MET A 111 -18.60 17.33 -10.29
N TYR A 112 -19.24 16.62 -9.36
CA TYR A 112 -18.62 15.54 -8.58
C TYR A 112 -18.04 14.43 -9.48
N ARG A 113 -18.74 14.10 -10.57
CA ARG A 113 -18.27 13.17 -11.61
C ARG A 113 -17.19 13.74 -12.54
N ARG A 114 -16.65 14.92 -12.22
CA ARG A 114 -15.58 15.65 -12.93
C ARG A 114 -15.96 16.23 -14.29
N TYR A 115 -17.25 16.49 -14.53
CA TYR A 115 -17.66 17.32 -15.66
C TYR A 115 -17.30 18.77 -15.40
N SER A 116 -16.75 19.45 -16.40
CA SER A 116 -16.50 20.89 -16.34
C SER A 116 -17.79 21.69 -16.43
N ALA A 117 -17.81 22.92 -15.92
CA ALA A 117 -18.99 23.79 -16.01
C ALA A 117 -19.49 23.98 -17.45
N LYS A 118 -18.59 23.98 -18.44
CA LYS A 118 -18.93 24.07 -19.87
C LYS A 118 -19.58 22.79 -20.42
N GLU A 119 -19.26 21.64 -19.86
CA GLU A 119 -19.91 20.37 -20.23
C GLU A 119 -21.26 20.24 -19.53
N VAL A 120 -21.33 20.64 -18.26
CA VAL A 120 -22.59 20.67 -17.50
C VAL A 120 -23.61 21.58 -18.19
N SER A 121 -23.23 22.80 -18.59
CA SER A 121 -24.12 23.74 -19.30
C SER A 121 -24.63 23.26 -20.66
N LYS A 122 -24.13 22.14 -21.18
CA LYS A 122 -24.63 21.51 -22.41
C LYS A 122 -25.59 20.35 -22.11
N ILE A 123 -25.55 19.82 -20.88
CA ILE A 123 -26.35 18.70 -20.41
C ILE A 123 -27.60 19.20 -19.68
N THR A 124 -27.41 20.23 -18.85
CA THR A 124 -28.44 20.94 -18.08
C THR A 124 -28.69 22.31 -18.69
#